data_AF-A0A6A5E6I8-F1
#
_entry.id   AF-A0A6A5E6I8-F1
#
_cell.length_a   1.000
_cell.length_b   1.000
_cell.length_c   1.000
_cell.angle_alpha   90.00
_cell.angle_beta   90.00
_cell.angle_gamma   90.00
#
_symmetry.space_group_name_H-M   'P 1'
#
loop_
_entity.id
_entity.type
_entity.pdbx_description
1 polymer ?
#
loop_
_entity_poly.entity_id
_entity_poly.type
_entity_poly.pdbx_seq_one_letter_code
_entity_poly.pdbx_strand_id
1 'polypeptide(L)'
;MQCQAVLEERLVRSTSPSLLTATVGQRVLSRLDDGSGCTSPERVITLWTEEGIRNSQEILQTLDFPLEERVSLADLTLALDNEMLVSGNGIHQAALLSYKNEIQHLQ
;
A
#
# COMPACT_ATOMS: atom_id res chain seq x y z
N MET A 1 -37.43 -34.11 23.74
CA MET A 1 -37.22 -35.07 22.62
C MET A 1 -37.94 -34.54 21.40
N GLN A 2 -37.40 -34.50 20.18
CA GLN A 2 -36.06 -34.72 19.66
C GLN A 2 -36.10 -34.29 18.18
N CYS A 3 -35.05 -33.57 17.76
CA CYS A 3 -34.27 -33.78 16.53
C CYS A 3 -34.91 -33.63 15.13
N GLN A 4 -34.63 -32.49 14.51
CA GLN A 4 -33.69 -32.31 13.39
C GLN A 4 -33.34 -33.55 12.54
N ALA A 5 -33.63 -33.46 11.23
CA ALA A 5 -32.94 -34.12 10.11
C ALA A 5 -33.73 -33.79 8.82
N VAL A 6 -33.18 -33.50 7.63
CA VAL A 6 -31.81 -33.35 7.14
C VAL A 6 -31.95 -33.11 5.61
N LEU A 7 -31.05 -32.30 5.03
CA LEU A 7 -30.55 -32.37 3.62
C LEU A 7 -31.61 -32.21 2.48
N GLU A 8 -31.48 -31.35 1.47
CA GLU A 8 -30.31 -31.12 0.61
C GLU A 8 -30.44 -29.82 -0.19
N GLU A 9 -29.27 -29.19 -0.35
CA GLU A 9 -28.78 -28.65 -1.62
C GLU A 9 -29.62 -27.62 -2.38
N ARG A 10 -29.21 -26.36 -2.25
CA ARG A 10 -28.44 -25.77 -3.35
C ARG A 10 -27.37 -24.87 -2.79
N LEU A 11 -26.19 -25.46 -2.71
CA LEU A 11 -24.90 -24.82 -2.67
C LEU A 11 -24.79 -23.95 -3.94
N VAL A 12 -25.42 -22.77 -3.90
CA VAL A 12 -25.12 -21.71 -4.85
C VAL A 12 -23.72 -21.29 -4.47
N ARG A 13 -22.74 -21.89 -5.17
CA ARG A 13 -21.34 -21.53 -5.10
C ARG A 13 -21.31 -20.01 -5.14
N SER A 14 -21.00 -19.42 -3.98
CA SER A 14 -20.42 -18.10 -3.91
C SER A 14 -19.10 -18.24 -4.64
N THR A 15 -19.13 -18.05 -5.96
CA THR A 15 -17.95 -17.59 -6.67
C THR A 15 -17.72 -16.21 -6.11
N SER A 16 -16.98 -16.15 -4.99
CA SER A 16 -16.30 -14.94 -4.58
C SER A 16 -15.68 -14.40 -5.86
N PRO A 17 -16.07 -13.19 -6.32
CA PRO A 17 -15.25 -12.52 -7.30
C PRO A 17 -13.88 -12.47 -6.62
N SER A 18 -12.89 -13.14 -7.21
CA SER A 18 -11.51 -12.98 -6.78
C SER A 18 -11.27 -11.47 -6.82
N LEU A 19 -11.23 -10.83 -5.63
CA LEU A 19 -10.83 -9.45 -5.47
C LEU A 19 -9.31 -9.38 -5.71
N LEU A 20 -8.89 -9.78 -6.91
CA LEU A 20 -7.79 -9.11 -7.58
C LEU A 20 -8.41 -7.89 -8.23
N THR A 21 -8.98 -7.02 -7.40
CA THR A 21 -8.98 -5.61 -7.74
C THR A 21 -7.50 -5.34 -7.89
N ALA A 22 -7.03 -5.24 -9.13
CA ALA A 22 -5.95 -4.34 -9.43
C ALA A 22 -6.45 -3.01 -8.88
N THR A 23 -6.19 -2.75 -7.60
CA THR A 23 -6.06 -1.39 -7.16
C THR A 23 -5.04 -0.89 -8.13
N VAL A 24 -5.47 -0.10 -9.11
CA VAL A 24 -4.65 0.99 -9.61
C VAL A 24 -4.11 1.57 -8.31
N GLY A 25 -2.87 1.19 -7.99
CA GLY A 25 -2.30 1.47 -6.68
C GLY A 25 -2.53 2.94 -6.48
N GLN A 26 -3.11 3.32 -5.34
CA GLN A 26 -3.32 4.74 -5.07
C GLN A 26 -2.02 5.45 -5.43
N ARG A 27 -2.10 6.41 -6.36
CA ARG A 27 -0.91 7.05 -6.92
C ARG A 27 -0.34 8.06 -5.92
N VAL A 28 0.02 7.55 -4.75
CA VAL A 28 0.94 8.20 -3.83
C VAL A 28 2.29 8.23 -4.54
N LEU A 29 3.08 9.28 -4.30
CA LEU A 29 4.38 9.48 -4.96
C LEU A 29 4.31 9.76 -6.47
N SER A 30 3.15 10.13 -7.03
CA SER A 30 3.01 10.53 -8.45
C SER A 30 3.91 11.69 -8.87
N ARG A 31 4.36 12.53 -7.92
CA ARG A 31 5.38 13.58 -8.14
C ARG A 31 6.75 13.03 -8.54
N LEU A 32 7.06 11.79 -8.17
CA LEU A 32 8.30 11.10 -8.50
C LEU A 32 8.22 10.29 -9.78
N ASP A 33 7.00 10.07 -10.30
CA ASP A 33 6.75 9.29 -11.49
C ASP A 33 6.96 10.13 -12.75
N ASP A 34 7.85 9.65 -13.63
CA ASP A 34 8.08 10.21 -14.96
C ASP A 34 7.24 9.51 -16.04
N GLY A 35 6.32 8.63 -15.64
CA GLY A 35 5.49 7.79 -16.50
C GLY A 35 6.00 6.35 -16.61
N SER A 36 7.13 6.01 -15.98
CA SER A 36 7.67 4.64 -15.96
C SER A 36 7.20 3.81 -14.76
N GLY A 37 6.55 4.42 -13.76
CA GLY A 37 6.16 3.76 -12.51
C GLY A 37 7.33 3.50 -11.54
N CYS A 38 8.52 4.01 -11.86
CA CYS A 38 9.73 3.87 -11.05
C CYS A 38 10.48 5.21 -10.99
N THR A 39 11.38 5.37 -10.03
CA THR A 39 12.22 6.57 -9.88
C THR A 39 13.62 6.22 -9.40
N SER A 40 14.54 7.18 -9.33
CA SER A 40 15.88 6.93 -8.76
C SER A 40 15.87 7.11 -7.23
N PRO A 41 16.67 6.34 -6.47
CA PRO A 41 16.79 6.50 -5.02
C PRO A 41 17.11 7.94 -4.61
N GLU A 42 17.99 8.62 -5.35
CA GLU A 42 18.38 10.02 -5.06
C GLU A 42 17.17 10.95 -5.10
N ARG A 43 16.25 10.75 -6.04
CA ARG A 43 15.06 11.60 -6.16
C ARG A 43 14.09 11.40 -4.99
N VAL A 44 13.98 10.17 -4.49
CA VAL A 44 13.21 9.88 -3.26
C VAL A 44 13.88 10.56 -2.07
N ILE A 45 15.20 10.38 -1.92
CA ILE A 45 15.98 10.95 -0.83
C ILE A 45 15.90 12.48 -0.82
N THR A 46 16.04 13.12 -1.98
CA THR A 46 15.90 14.57 -2.12
C THR A 46 14.50 15.02 -1.71
N LEU A 47 13.44 14.39 -2.24
CA LEU A 47 12.07 14.75 -1.88
C LEU A 47 11.83 14.66 -0.37
N TRP A 48 12.18 13.52 0.24
CA TRP A 48 11.99 13.33 1.68
C TRP A 48 12.83 14.30 2.51
N THR A 49 14.05 14.60 2.09
CA THR A 49 14.91 15.57 2.78
C THR A 49 14.36 16.99 2.70
N GLU A 50 13.83 17.39 1.54
CA GLU A 50 13.16 18.70 1.34
C GLU A 50 11.91 18.84 2.22
N GLU A 51 11.20 17.73 2.43
CA GLU A 51 10.05 17.64 3.35
C GLU A 51 10.47 17.44 4.83
N GLY A 52 11.77 17.48 5.12
CA GLY A 52 12.32 17.50 6.49
C GLY A 52 12.75 16.15 7.07
N ILE A 53 12.69 15.07 6.31
CA ILE A 53 13.14 13.73 6.73
C ILE A 53 14.65 13.61 6.52
N ARG A 54 15.43 13.77 7.60
CA ARG A 54 16.90 13.87 7.52
C ARG A 54 17.62 12.53 7.30
N ASN A 55 17.01 11.41 7.69
CA ASN A 55 17.57 10.06 7.58
C ASN A 55 16.99 9.30 6.37
N SER A 56 16.66 10.01 5.29
CA SER A 56 15.98 9.47 4.11
C SER A 56 16.66 8.25 3.49
N GLN A 57 17.99 8.27 3.38
CA GLN A 57 18.75 7.15 2.84
C GLN A 57 18.64 5.90 3.71
N GLU A 58 18.76 6.04 5.03
CA GLU A 58 18.65 4.94 5.98
C GLU A 58 17.25 4.32 5.95
N ILE A 59 16.21 5.15 5.80
CA ILE A 59 14.83 4.67 5.67
C ILE A 59 14.68 3.80 4.41
N LEU A 60 15.17 4.24 3.24
CA LEU A 60 15.12 3.42 2.02
C LEU A 60 15.79 2.06 2.21
N GLN A 61 16.98 2.05 2.80
CA GLN A 61 17.72 0.81 3.05
C GLN A 61 17.01 -0.08 4.08
N THR A 62 16.37 0.51 5.09
CA THR A 62 15.56 -0.23 6.08
C THR A 62 14.32 -0.86 5.44
N LEU A 63 13.74 -0.20 4.44
CA LEU A 63 12.64 -0.71 3.63
C LEU A 63 13.10 -1.70 2.53
N ASP A 64 14.39 -2.10 2.54
CA ASP A 64 15.00 -3.05 1.61
C ASP A 64 15.04 -2.56 0.14
N PHE A 65 15.17 -1.25 -0.06
CA PHE A 65 15.42 -0.67 -1.39
C PHE A 65 16.92 -0.37 -1.59
N PRO A 66 17.58 -1.02 -2.56
CA PRO A 66 18.97 -0.73 -2.89
C PRO A 66 19.12 0.67 -3.49
N LEU A 67 20.29 1.30 -3.28
CA LEU A 67 20.57 2.66 -3.77
C LEU A 67 21.14 2.66 -5.19
N GLU A 68 21.49 1.49 -5.71
CA GLU A 68 22.08 1.30 -7.03
C GLU A 68 21.03 0.99 -8.11
N GLU A 69 19.81 0.62 -7.71
CA GLU A 69 18.73 0.25 -8.62
C GLU A 69 17.58 1.26 -8.57
N ARG A 70 16.71 1.20 -9.58
CA ARG A 70 15.52 2.05 -9.61
C ARG A 70 14.51 1.58 -8.58
N VAL A 71 13.86 2.53 -7.93
CA VAL A 71 12.82 2.28 -6.93
C VAL A 71 11.46 2.19 -7.64
N SER A 72 10.81 1.03 -7.52
CA SER A 72 9.41 0.86 -7.92
C SER A 72 8.50 1.66 -6.99
N LEU A 73 7.69 2.56 -7.55
CA LEU A 73 6.81 3.42 -6.76
C LEU A 73 5.65 2.64 -6.13
N ALA A 74 5.21 1.58 -6.80
CA ALA A 74 4.19 0.66 -6.27
C ALA A 74 4.73 -0.09 -5.05
N ASP A 75 5.95 -0.62 -5.14
CA ASP A 75 6.56 -1.37 -4.04
C ASP A 75 6.94 -0.44 -2.88
N LEU A 76 7.45 0.76 -3.16
CA LEU A 76 7.74 1.75 -2.11
C LEU A 76 6.47 2.16 -1.37
N THR A 77 5.36 2.38 -2.08
CA THR A 77 4.06 2.68 -1.46
C THR A 77 3.60 1.52 -0.58
N LEU A 78 3.75 0.28 -1.05
CA LEU A 78 3.39 -0.91 -0.29
C LEU A 78 4.25 -1.06 0.98
N ALA A 79 5.56 -0.84 0.88
CA ALA A 79 6.47 -0.92 2.01
C ALA A 79 6.12 0.10 3.10
N LEU A 80 5.84 1.35 2.72
CA LEU A 80 5.39 2.40 3.64
C LEU A 80 4.04 2.07 4.29
N ASP A 81 3.08 1.56 3.50
CA ASP A 81 1.78 1.12 4.00
C ASP A 81 1.97 0.01 5.05
N ASN A 82 2.84 -0.96 4.79
CA ASN A 82 3.12 -2.05 5.70
C ASN A 82 3.72 -1.56 7.02
N GLU A 83 4.67 -0.63 7.00
CA GLU A 83 5.23 -0.05 8.24
C GLU A 83 4.14 0.58 9.12
N MET A 84 3.18 1.28 8.52
CA MET A 84 2.11 1.91 9.28
C MET A 84 1.03 0.91 9.73
N LEU A 85 0.70 -0.08 8.91
CA LEU A 85 -0.33 -1.09 9.21
C LEU A 85 0.16 -2.12 10.25
N VAL A 86 1.41 -2.59 10.12
CA VAL A 86 2.01 -3.62 10.97
C VAL A 86 2.41 -3.06 12.35
N SER A 87 2.54 -1.74 12.48
CA SER A 87 2.86 -1.09 13.77
C SER A 87 1.89 -1.42 14.92
N GLY A 88 0.70 -1.95 14.63
CA GLY A 88 -0.34 -2.27 15.61
C GLY A 88 -0.97 -1.04 16.27
N ASN A 89 -0.58 0.16 15.84
CA ASN A 89 -1.11 1.42 16.34
C ASN A 89 -2.34 1.82 15.54
N GLY A 90 -3.53 1.66 16.14
CA GLY A 90 -4.81 2.02 15.51
C GLY A 90 -4.91 3.48 15.06
N ILE A 91 -4.14 4.40 15.68
CA ILE A 91 -4.08 5.81 15.25
C ILE A 91 -3.39 5.93 13.90
N HIS A 92 -2.24 5.27 13.71
CA HIS A 92 -1.52 5.28 12.42
C HIS A 92 -2.36 4.64 11.32
N GLN A 93 -3.05 3.54 11.63
CA GLN A 93 -3.95 2.87 10.68
C GLN A 93 -5.12 3.77 10.27
N ALA A 94 -5.77 4.43 11.24
CA ALA A 94 -6.86 5.35 10.96
C ALA A 94 -6.40 6.55 10.12
N ALA A 95 -5.23 7.13 10.43
CA ALA A 95 -4.64 8.21 9.64
C ALA A 95 -4.35 7.77 8.20
N LEU A 96 -3.70 6.62 8.01
CA LEU A 96 -3.42 6.06 6.69
C LEU A 96 -4.71 5.89 5.87
N LEU A 97 -5.69 5.18 6.43
CA LEU A 97 -6.95 4.91 5.75
C LEU A 97 -7.69 6.19 5.39
N SER A 98 -7.66 7.19 6.26
CA SER A 98 -8.29 8.49 6.02
C SER A 98 -7.64 9.21 4.84
N TYR A 99 -6.30 9.32 4.81
CA TYR A 99 -5.58 9.94 3.69
C TYR A 99 -5.78 9.19 2.38
N LYS A 100 -5.72 7.85 2.44
CA LYS A 100 -5.95 6.99 1.29
C LYS A 100 -7.36 7.15 0.70
N ASN A 101 -8.37 7.28 1.56
CA ASN A 101 -9.76 7.50 1.13
C ASN A 101 -9.92 8.88 0.45
N GLU A 102 -9.36 9.92 1.08
CA GLU A 102 -9.43 11.29 0.56
C GLU A 102 -8.72 11.42 -0.80
N ILE A 103 -7.49 10.89 -0.94
CA ILE A 103 -6.75 10.94 -2.20
C ILE A 103 -7.53 10.25 -3.32
N GLN A 104 -8.16 9.11 -3.04
CA GLN A 104 -8.98 8.39 -4.02
C GLN A 104 -10.25 9.19 -4.40
N HIS A 105 -10.82 9.95 -3.47
CA HIS A 105 -11.97 10.80 -3.77
C HIS A 105 -11.61 11.98 -4.68
N LEU A 106 -10.39 12.50 -4.58
CA LEU A 106 -9.90 13.65 -5.34
C LEU A 106 -9.35 13.33 -6.73
N GLN A 107 -9.17 12.05 -7.07
CA GLN A 107 -8.64 11.56 -8.36
C GLN A 107 -9.76 11.14 -9.32
#